data_AF-A0A9P4SIZ3-F1
#
_entry.id   AF-A0A9P4SIZ3-F1
#
_cell.length_a   1.000
_cell.length_b   1.000
_cell.length_c   1.000
_cell.angle_alpha   90.00
_cell.angle_beta   90.00
_cell.angle_gamma   90.00
#
_symmetry.space_group_name_H-M   'P 1'
#
loop_
_entity.id
_entity.type
_entity.pdbx_description
1 polymer ?
#
loop_
_entity_poly.entity_id
_entity_poly.type
_entity_poly.pdbx_seq_one_letter_code
_entity_poly.pdbx_strand_id
1 'polypeptide(L)'
;MANSSLITEIPPLPQYTLRPRPPLISWLPDEYLSLVVLVIAYWIVSLFFHIIDVFDLFPQYRLHTPAEILKRNHVSRYEVFRDVVIQQAIQTLFGFFLAVIEPQAYYGKEDYDVAVWAQRIRYAQSVVPPALSLIGLDAGGFAKELSISYPTVAGILAGGRYPWLVQHVLIGSETAIVPAFASWELWTAKTIYWAAIPTLQFILAVCWLDTWQYFLHRFMHMNKWMYTTFHSRHHRLYVPYAYGALYNHPFEGFLLDTLGAGLGYLITGMTTRQGMLFFTCSTVKTVDDHCGYSLPWDPIQRLSSNNAAYHDIHHQSFGIKTNFSQPFFTFWDKLLGTMWTGGDVSARYARARLAAQRKVDLDNAKASLTSSTPADSLTSSEAPYENIDNDTEILISSMQADALPSIPPGKATKQAIGSRNQVLSDKQGGGPSVLAEETAEEKEAQASLLRSPRRSTQGGASGSGSLKGLRDKVNGSLRQRGGSVLGCEMKGS
;
A
#
# COMPACT_ATOMS: atom_id res chain seq x y z
N MET A 1 -65.81 24.79 -0.23
CA MET A 1 -64.61 25.04 0.59
C MET A 1 -63.96 23.69 0.88
N ALA A 2 -63.05 23.25 0.01
CA ALA A 2 -62.24 22.06 0.23
C ALA A 2 -60.86 22.54 0.68
N ASN A 3 -60.62 22.52 1.99
CA ASN A 3 -59.32 22.85 2.57
C ASN A 3 -59.16 22.09 3.89
N SER A 4 -59.08 20.76 3.80
CA SER A 4 -58.46 19.97 4.86
C SER A 4 -57.00 19.76 4.46
N SER A 5 -56.15 20.59 5.04
CA SER A 5 -54.72 20.36 5.25
C SER A 5 -54.36 18.87 5.15
N LEU A 6 -53.78 18.48 4.01
CA LEU A 6 -52.95 17.29 3.92
C LEU A 6 -51.85 17.48 4.95
N ILE A 7 -52.03 16.94 6.15
CA ILE A 7 -50.94 16.70 7.07
C ILE A 7 -49.98 15.84 6.27
N THR A 8 -48.90 16.41 5.77
CA THR A 8 -47.83 15.64 5.15
C THR A 8 -47.45 14.58 6.17
N GLU A 9 -47.66 13.29 5.87
CA GLU A 9 -47.37 12.16 6.78
C GLU A 9 -45.87 12.05 7.16
N ILE A 10 -45.07 12.99 6.66
CA ILE A 10 -43.63 13.01 6.69
C ILE A 10 -43.20 14.22 7.52
N PRO A 11 -42.29 14.03 8.48
CA PRO A 11 -41.76 15.14 9.25
C PRO A 11 -41.10 16.19 8.34
N PRO A 12 -41.37 17.49 8.55
CA PRO A 12 -40.81 18.55 7.71
C PRO A 12 -39.29 18.67 7.88
N LEU A 13 -38.61 19.16 6.86
CA LEU A 13 -37.18 19.43 6.91
C LEU A 13 -36.90 20.70 7.75
N PRO A 14 -35.84 20.71 8.57
CA PRO A 14 -35.47 21.88 9.34
C PRO A 14 -34.96 23.00 8.41
N GLN A 15 -35.16 24.25 8.80
CA GLN A 15 -34.52 25.37 8.09
C GLN A 15 -33.00 25.33 8.31
N TYR A 16 -32.25 25.87 7.35
CA TYR A 16 -30.81 25.95 7.43
C TYR A 16 -30.30 27.31 6.95
N THR A 17 -29.08 27.66 7.34
CA THR A 17 -28.38 28.86 6.86
C THR A 17 -26.95 28.48 6.57
N LEU A 18 -26.52 28.69 5.34
CA LEU A 18 -25.16 28.40 4.93
C LEU A 18 -24.21 29.48 5.43
N ARG A 19 -23.08 29.05 5.97
CA ARG A 19 -21.97 29.91 6.36
C ARG A 19 -20.67 29.36 5.78
N PRO A 20 -19.73 30.21 5.34
CA PRO A 20 -18.41 29.76 4.94
C PRO A 20 -17.78 28.90 6.04
N ARG A 21 -17.22 27.75 5.65
CA ARG A 21 -16.56 26.85 6.59
C ARG A 21 -15.29 27.51 7.14
N PRO A 22 -15.13 27.61 8.47
CA PRO A 22 -13.89 28.12 9.03
C PRO A 22 -12.75 27.11 8.79
N PRO A 23 -11.52 27.58 8.51
CA PRO A 23 -10.37 26.71 8.32
C PRO A 23 -10.02 25.94 9.62
N LEU A 24 -9.38 24.79 9.48
CA LEU A 24 -8.88 23.99 10.61
C LEU A 24 -7.78 24.74 11.38
N ILE A 25 -6.98 25.51 10.66
CA ILE A 25 -5.95 26.39 11.22
C ILE A 25 -6.33 27.82 10.85
N SER A 26 -6.52 28.68 11.85
CA SER A 26 -7.13 30.01 11.68
C SER A 26 -6.48 30.89 10.61
N TRP A 27 -5.17 30.73 10.37
CA TRP A 27 -4.39 31.51 9.41
C TRP A 27 -4.11 30.79 8.08
N LEU A 28 -4.50 29.51 7.93
CA LEU A 28 -4.20 28.70 6.77
C LEU A 28 -5.48 28.05 6.23
N PRO A 29 -5.97 28.48 5.04
CA PRO A 29 -7.09 27.82 4.36
C PRO A 29 -6.85 26.30 4.19
N ASP A 30 -7.94 25.52 4.29
CA ASP A 30 -7.86 24.05 4.29
C ASP A 30 -7.28 23.50 2.98
N GLU A 31 -7.52 24.21 1.88
CA GLU A 31 -7.03 23.89 0.55
C GLU A 31 -5.49 23.94 0.51
N TYR A 32 -4.89 24.98 1.09
CA TYR A 32 -3.43 25.10 1.18
C TYR A 32 -2.83 24.22 2.27
N LEU A 33 -3.55 24.02 3.38
CA LEU A 33 -3.16 23.04 4.40
C LEU A 33 -3.03 21.65 3.78
N SER A 34 -3.91 21.27 2.86
CA SER A 34 -3.86 19.97 2.19
C SER A 34 -2.55 19.76 1.42
N LEU A 35 -2.01 20.82 0.79
CA LEU A 35 -0.75 20.75 0.05
C LEU A 35 0.45 20.55 1.00
N VAL A 36 0.45 21.27 2.10
CA VAL A 36 1.56 21.25 3.08
C VAL A 36 1.58 19.95 3.86
N VAL A 37 0.42 19.44 4.30
CA VAL A 37 0.31 18.21 5.08
C VAL A 37 0.87 17.01 4.32
N LEU A 38 0.66 16.93 3.00
CA LEU A 38 1.16 15.83 2.17
C LEU A 38 2.68 15.76 2.19
N VAL A 39 3.35 16.90 1.99
CA VAL A 39 4.82 17.00 2.02
C VAL A 39 5.35 16.67 3.42
N ILE A 40 4.72 17.22 4.46
CA ILE A 40 5.09 16.94 5.85
C ILE A 40 4.95 15.45 6.17
N ALA A 41 3.81 14.84 5.84
CA ALA A 41 3.55 13.43 6.12
C ALA A 41 4.57 12.51 5.41
N TYR A 42 4.87 12.81 4.15
CA TYR A 42 5.90 12.09 3.39
C TYR A 42 7.24 12.09 4.12
N TRP A 43 7.73 13.28 4.50
CA TRP A 43 9.04 13.42 5.12
C TRP A 43 9.06 12.90 6.56
N ILE A 44 7.98 13.04 7.35
CA ILE A 44 7.91 12.46 8.70
C ILE A 44 8.10 10.94 8.65
N VAL A 45 7.35 10.24 7.79
CA VAL A 45 7.43 8.77 7.70
C VAL A 45 8.75 8.33 7.09
N SER A 46 9.21 9.06 6.07
CA SER A 46 10.51 8.83 5.44
C SER A 46 11.67 8.97 6.43
N LEU A 47 11.67 10.03 7.24
CA LEU A 47 12.69 10.27 8.26
C LEU A 47 12.58 9.26 9.40
N PHE A 48 11.38 8.83 9.79
CA PHE A 48 11.20 7.78 10.77
C PHE A 48 11.94 6.49 10.36
N PHE A 49 11.71 5.99 9.15
CA PHE A 49 12.42 4.81 8.65
C PHE A 49 13.90 5.07 8.37
N HIS A 50 14.26 6.28 7.95
CA HIS A 50 15.66 6.67 7.79
C HIS A 50 16.43 6.64 9.12
N ILE A 51 15.82 7.11 10.21
CA ILE A 51 16.37 7.04 11.57
C ILE A 51 16.54 5.58 11.98
N ILE A 52 15.53 4.74 11.77
CA ILE A 52 15.63 3.29 12.04
C ILE A 52 16.83 2.70 11.30
N ASP A 53 17.04 3.09 10.04
CA ASP A 53 18.12 2.59 9.21
C ASP A 53 19.50 3.06 9.66
N VAL A 54 19.68 4.36 9.89
CA VAL A 54 20.97 4.97 10.28
C VAL A 54 21.43 4.49 11.66
N PHE A 55 20.50 4.33 12.61
CA PHE A 55 20.82 3.86 13.96
C PHE A 55 20.76 2.33 14.12
N ASP A 56 20.47 1.60 13.05
CA ASP A 56 20.39 0.13 13.04
C ASP A 56 19.49 -0.43 14.15
N LEU A 57 18.32 0.17 14.37
CA LEU A 57 17.47 -0.15 15.53
C LEU A 57 16.80 -1.53 15.44
N PHE A 58 16.50 -2.01 14.23
CA PHE A 58 15.71 -3.23 13.98
C PHE A 58 16.27 -4.10 12.84
N PRO A 59 17.56 -4.50 12.88
CA PRO A 59 18.22 -5.19 11.77
C PRO A 59 17.57 -6.53 11.43
N GLN A 60 16.93 -7.20 12.39
CA GLN A 60 16.23 -8.48 12.18
C GLN A 60 15.00 -8.39 11.28
N TYR A 61 14.44 -7.19 11.10
CA TYR A 61 13.27 -6.94 10.26
C TYR A 61 13.62 -6.23 8.95
N ARG A 62 14.90 -5.92 8.73
CA ARG A 62 15.39 -5.26 7.52
C ARG A 62 15.43 -6.25 6.35
N LEU A 63 14.92 -5.84 5.19
CA LEU A 63 14.89 -6.67 3.98
C LEU A 63 16.28 -6.81 3.34
N HIS A 64 17.04 -5.72 3.27
CA HIS A 64 18.37 -5.67 2.67
C HIS A 64 19.38 -5.01 3.60
N THR A 65 20.62 -5.48 3.61
CA THR A 65 21.72 -4.94 4.41
C THR A 65 22.20 -3.57 3.91
N PRO A 66 22.87 -2.76 4.74
CA PRO A 66 23.48 -1.51 4.30
C PRO A 66 24.48 -1.69 3.13
N ALA A 67 25.18 -2.82 3.09
CA ALA A 67 26.07 -3.17 1.98
C ALA A 67 25.30 -3.33 0.66
N GLU A 68 24.12 -3.96 0.69
CA GLU A 68 23.25 -4.08 -0.49
C GLU A 68 22.74 -2.72 -0.94
N ILE A 69 22.27 -1.87 -0.01
CA ILE A 69 21.82 -0.50 -0.32
C ILE A 69 22.93 0.30 -1.00
N LEU A 70 24.17 0.16 -0.54
CA LEU A 70 25.33 0.88 -1.07
C LEU A 70 25.78 0.36 -2.44
N LYS A 71 25.73 -0.97 -2.66
CA LYS A 71 26.35 -1.60 -3.84
C LYS A 71 25.39 -1.94 -4.97
N ARG A 72 24.11 -2.15 -4.67
CA ARG A 72 23.12 -2.61 -5.67
C ARG A 72 22.26 -1.48 -6.24
N ASN A 73 22.20 -0.33 -5.57
CA ASN A 73 21.50 0.82 -6.12
C ASN A 73 22.33 1.49 -7.21
N HIS A 74 21.70 1.76 -8.35
CA HIS A 74 22.33 2.40 -9.51
C HIS A 74 22.10 3.91 -9.56
N VAL A 75 21.70 4.50 -8.44
CA VAL A 75 21.42 5.93 -8.26
C VAL A 75 21.95 6.39 -6.92
N SER A 76 22.48 7.61 -6.86
CA SER A 76 22.91 8.19 -5.60
C SER A 76 21.74 8.66 -4.73
N ARG A 77 21.95 8.68 -3.42
CA ARG A 77 20.95 9.22 -2.46
C ARG A 77 20.56 10.68 -2.76
N TYR A 78 21.49 11.48 -3.28
CA TYR A 78 21.25 12.88 -3.64
C TYR A 78 20.35 13.01 -4.88
N GLU A 79 20.58 12.20 -5.92
CA GLU A 79 19.72 12.18 -7.10
C GLU A 79 18.29 11.77 -6.74
N VAL A 80 18.14 10.76 -5.89
CA VAL A 80 16.83 10.34 -5.35
C VAL A 80 16.16 11.50 -4.62
N PHE A 81 16.86 12.16 -3.69
CA PHE A 81 16.32 13.31 -2.97
C PHE A 81 15.89 14.44 -3.91
N ARG A 82 16.73 14.82 -4.88
CA ARG A 82 16.44 15.86 -5.86
C ARG A 82 15.16 15.54 -6.65
N ASP A 83 15.04 14.31 -7.14
CA ASP A 83 13.91 13.92 -7.98
C ASP A 83 12.60 13.83 -7.18
N VAL A 84 12.68 13.42 -5.91
CA VAL A 84 11.54 13.47 -4.98
C VAL A 84 11.06 14.91 -4.75
N VAL A 85 11.97 15.86 -4.58
CA VAL A 85 11.61 17.29 -4.45
C VAL A 85 10.94 17.81 -5.73
N ILE A 86 11.43 17.42 -6.91
CA ILE A 86 10.79 17.74 -8.19
C ILE A 86 9.37 17.16 -8.24
N GLN A 87 9.20 15.90 -7.83
CA GLN A 87 7.90 15.24 -7.81
C GLN A 87 6.92 15.91 -6.84
N GLN A 88 7.38 16.33 -5.66
CA GLN A 88 6.58 17.09 -4.70
C GLN A 88 6.18 18.47 -5.25
N ALA A 89 7.04 19.13 -6.03
CA ALA A 89 6.69 20.38 -6.69
C ALA A 89 5.55 20.18 -7.71
N ILE A 90 5.61 19.11 -8.52
CA ILE A 90 4.55 18.75 -9.48
C ILE A 90 3.25 18.43 -8.75
N GLN A 91 3.31 17.62 -7.69
CA GLN A 91 2.15 17.29 -6.85
C GLN A 91 1.52 18.54 -6.23
N THR A 92 2.34 19.47 -5.75
CA THR A 92 1.88 20.74 -5.17
C THR A 92 1.21 21.63 -6.22
N LEU A 93 1.77 21.72 -7.42
CA LEU A 93 1.17 22.48 -8.53
C LEU A 93 -0.18 21.90 -8.94
N PHE A 94 -0.30 20.58 -9.04
CA PHE A 94 -1.56 19.94 -9.36
C PHE A 94 -2.58 20.07 -8.21
N GLY A 95 -2.15 19.93 -6.96
CA GLY A 95 -3.01 20.17 -5.80
C GLY A 95 -3.49 21.62 -5.73
N PHE A 96 -2.65 22.60 -6.08
CA PHE A 96 -3.06 23.99 -6.21
C PHE A 96 -4.12 24.16 -7.31
N PHE A 97 -3.97 23.48 -8.45
CA PHE A 97 -5.00 23.46 -9.48
C PHE A 97 -6.34 22.90 -8.94
N LEU A 98 -6.32 21.80 -8.18
CA LEU A 98 -7.52 21.25 -7.53
C LEU A 98 -8.14 22.26 -6.55
N ALA A 99 -7.33 22.93 -5.75
CA ALA A 99 -7.78 23.96 -4.81
C ALA A 99 -8.48 25.14 -5.51
N VAL A 100 -8.03 25.53 -6.71
CA VAL A 100 -8.63 26.64 -7.46
C VAL A 100 -9.99 26.27 -8.07
N ILE A 101 -10.18 25.01 -8.46
CA ILE A 101 -11.45 24.54 -9.04
C ILE A 101 -12.46 24.11 -7.97
N GLU A 102 -12.02 23.93 -6.72
CA GLU A 102 -12.89 23.56 -5.61
C GLU A 102 -13.84 24.72 -5.25
N PRO A 103 -15.16 24.47 -5.17
CA PRO A 103 -16.09 25.46 -4.67
C PRO A 103 -15.85 25.72 -3.19
N GLN A 104 -16.06 26.96 -2.75
CA GLN A 104 -15.96 27.33 -1.34
C GLN A 104 -16.81 26.39 -0.48
N ALA A 105 -16.19 25.81 0.55
CA ALA A 105 -16.89 24.93 1.47
C ALA A 105 -17.81 25.71 2.42
N TYR A 106 -19.02 25.20 2.62
CA TYR A 106 -20.00 25.75 3.57
C TYR A 106 -20.33 24.75 4.67
N TYR A 107 -20.87 25.25 5.77
CA TYR A 107 -21.48 24.47 6.85
C TYR A 107 -22.84 25.08 7.24
N GLY A 108 -23.61 24.36 8.04
CA GLY A 108 -24.92 24.80 8.54
C GLY A 108 -26.12 24.12 7.87
N LYS A 109 -25.90 23.17 6.95
CA LYS A 109 -26.93 22.36 6.26
C LYS A 109 -26.98 20.91 6.75
N GLU A 110 -26.18 20.56 7.76
CA GLU A 110 -26.00 19.18 8.23
C GLU A 110 -27.31 18.60 8.78
N ASP A 111 -28.02 19.34 9.64
CA ASP A 111 -29.31 18.88 10.19
C ASP A 111 -30.38 18.71 9.10
N TYR A 112 -30.36 19.58 8.08
CA TYR A 112 -31.22 19.43 6.91
C TYR A 112 -30.87 18.16 6.13
N ASP A 113 -29.59 17.91 5.83
CA ASP A 113 -29.17 16.73 5.07
C ASP A 113 -29.40 15.43 5.83
N VAL A 114 -29.21 15.42 7.15
CA VAL A 114 -29.60 14.32 8.04
C VAL A 114 -31.12 14.11 7.99
N ALA A 115 -31.91 15.17 8.09
CA ALA A 115 -33.37 15.06 8.00
C ALA A 115 -33.83 14.54 6.63
N VAL A 116 -33.15 14.88 5.52
CA VAL A 116 -33.42 14.30 4.20
C VAL A 116 -33.21 12.79 4.22
N TRP A 117 -32.15 12.29 4.84
CA TRP A 117 -31.96 10.85 5.03
C TRP A 117 -33.02 10.22 5.93
N ALA A 118 -33.42 10.91 7.01
CA ALA A 118 -34.49 10.45 7.87
C ALA A 118 -35.84 10.37 7.12
N GLN A 119 -36.13 11.32 6.22
CA GLN A 119 -37.29 11.23 5.33
C GLN A 119 -37.18 10.03 4.39
N ARG A 120 -36.01 9.75 3.80
CA ARG A 120 -35.81 8.56 2.96
C ARG A 120 -36.06 7.26 3.74
N ILE A 121 -35.62 7.18 5.00
CA ILE A 121 -35.88 6.06 5.89
C ILE A 121 -37.39 5.95 6.20
N ARG A 122 -38.05 7.08 6.44
CA ARG A 122 -39.51 7.14 6.63
C ARG A 122 -40.26 6.64 5.39
N TYR A 123 -39.84 7.08 4.20
CA TYR A 123 -40.39 6.60 2.94
C TYR A 123 -40.14 5.11 2.74
N ALA A 124 -38.96 4.59 3.08
CA ALA A 124 -38.65 3.17 2.95
C ALA A 124 -39.59 2.29 3.81
N GLN A 125 -40.05 2.79 4.96
CA GLN A 125 -41.02 2.08 5.79
C GLN A 125 -42.38 1.94 5.11
N SER A 126 -42.79 2.85 4.21
CA SER A 126 -44.08 2.76 3.52
C SER A 126 -44.20 1.52 2.63
N VAL A 127 -43.06 0.90 2.29
CA VAL A 127 -42.98 -0.36 1.53
C VAL A 127 -43.29 -1.58 2.41
N VAL A 128 -43.20 -1.46 3.75
CA VAL A 128 -43.39 -2.59 4.69
C VAL A 128 -44.81 -3.17 4.62
N PRO A 129 -45.91 -2.39 4.75
CA PRO A 129 -47.25 -2.94 4.63
C PRO A 129 -47.53 -3.68 3.31
N PRO A 130 -47.27 -3.11 2.11
CA PRO A 130 -47.51 -3.83 0.86
C PRO A 130 -46.59 -5.05 0.70
N ALA A 131 -45.33 -5.00 1.16
CA ALA A 131 -44.42 -6.14 1.10
C ALA A 131 -44.89 -7.32 1.97
N LEU A 132 -45.41 -7.05 3.17
CA LEU A 132 -45.98 -8.08 4.05
C LEU A 132 -47.31 -8.62 3.49
N SER A 133 -48.13 -7.76 2.90
CA SER A 133 -49.38 -8.18 2.24
C SER A 133 -49.13 -9.15 1.09
N LEU A 134 -48.01 -9.02 0.35
CA LEU A 134 -47.65 -9.93 -0.75
C LEU A 134 -47.41 -11.39 -0.28
N ILE A 135 -47.02 -11.57 0.98
CA ILE A 135 -46.82 -12.89 1.58
C ILE A 135 -47.98 -13.31 2.51
N GLY A 136 -49.12 -12.62 2.39
CA GLY A 136 -50.34 -12.95 3.14
C GLY A 136 -50.36 -12.49 4.60
N LEU A 137 -49.47 -11.58 5.01
CA LEU A 137 -49.40 -11.07 6.37
C LEU A 137 -50.13 -9.71 6.51
N ASP A 138 -51.01 -9.59 7.50
CA ASP A 138 -51.72 -8.34 7.82
C ASP A 138 -50.85 -7.42 8.70
N ALA A 139 -50.07 -6.58 8.05
CA ALA A 139 -49.22 -5.60 8.72
C ALA A 139 -50.02 -4.62 9.60
N GLY A 140 -51.24 -4.24 9.20
CA GLY A 140 -52.09 -3.32 9.94
C GLY A 140 -52.64 -3.94 11.21
N GLY A 141 -53.08 -5.20 11.14
CA GLY A 141 -53.47 -6.01 12.29
C GLY A 141 -52.34 -6.13 13.31
N PHE A 142 -51.14 -6.55 12.88
CA PHE A 142 -49.98 -6.65 13.76
C PHE A 142 -49.56 -5.30 14.35
N ALA A 143 -49.62 -4.21 13.57
CA ALA A 143 -49.33 -2.87 14.08
C ALA A 143 -50.27 -2.49 15.23
N LYS A 144 -51.56 -2.82 15.12
CA LYS A 144 -52.55 -2.53 16.16
C LYS A 144 -52.28 -3.33 17.43
N GLU A 145 -52.01 -4.63 17.32
CA GLU A 145 -51.70 -5.51 18.46
C GLU A 145 -50.43 -5.06 19.20
N LEU A 146 -49.40 -4.66 18.44
CA LEU A 146 -48.10 -4.27 19.00
C LEU A 146 -48.04 -2.80 19.45
N SER A 147 -49.06 -1.99 19.18
CA SER A 147 -49.03 -0.54 19.42
C SER A 147 -48.75 -0.13 20.87
N ILE A 148 -49.19 -0.94 21.84
CA ILE A 148 -49.01 -0.66 23.27
C ILE A 148 -47.64 -1.13 23.76
N SER A 149 -47.26 -2.37 23.46
CA SER A 149 -46.03 -2.99 23.97
C SER A 149 -44.78 -2.60 23.18
N TYR A 150 -44.93 -2.36 21.87
CA TYR A 150 -43.84 -2.08 20.93
C TYR A 150 -44.24 -0.97 19.94
N PRO A 151 -44.47 0.26 20.42
CA PRO A 151 -44.96 1.37 19.60
C PRO A 151 -44.07 1.64 18.39
N THR A 152 -42.74 1.57 18.53
CA THR A 152 -41.83 1.77 17.39
C THR A 152 -42.04 0.71 16.28
N VAL A 153 -42.18 -0.56 16.66
CA VAL A 153 -42.41 -1.66 15.71
C VAL A 153 -43.77 -1.51 15.05
N ALA A 154 -44.80 -1.16 15.83
CA ALA A 154 -46.12 -0.86 15.31
C ALA A 154 -46.09 0.27 14.26
N GLY A 155 -45.31 1.33 14.50
CA GLY A 155 -45.16 2.41 13.53
C GLY A 155 -44.48 2.00 12.23
N ILE A 156 -43.46 1.13 12.30
CA ILE A 156 -42.80 0.54 11.11
C ILE A 156 -43.80 -0.31 10.31
N LEU A 157 -44.52 -1.20 10.99
CA LEU A 157 -45.53 -2.07 10.37
C LEU A 157 -46.69 -1.27 9.78
N ALA A 158 -47.02 -0.11 10.36
CA ALA A 158 -48.00 0.83 9.84
C ALA A 158 -47.45 1.71 8.68
N GLY A 159 -46.29 1.39 8.12
CA GLY A 159 -45.73 2.09 6.97
C GLY A 159 -44.95 3.35 7.33
N GLY A 160 -44.41 3.44 8.54
CA GLY A 160 -43.77 4.64 9.07
C GLY A 160 -44.76 5.66 9.63
N ARG A 161 -45.98 5.24 9.96
CA ARG A 161 -46.99 6.09 10.58
C ARG A 161 -46.84 6.01 12.10
N TYR A 162 -46.47 7.13 12.72
CA TYR A 162 -46.30 7.25 14.17
C TYR A 162 -47.25 8.33 14.73
N PRO A 163 -48.53 8.01 14.99
CA PRO A 163 -49.54 9.00 15.40
C PRO A 163 -49.18 9.81 16.65
N TRP A 164 -48.37 9.25 17.55
CA TRP A 164 -47.92 9.92 18.77
C TRP A 164 -46.65 10.76 18.60
N LEU A 165 -45.93 10.63 17.49
CA LEU A 165 -44.72 11.40 17.21
C LEU A 165 -45.07 12.64 16.42
N VAL A 166 -45.34 13.72 17.16
CA VAL A 166 -45.61 15.05 16.61
C VAL A 166 -44.68 16.10 17.24
N GLN A 167 -44.48 17.20 16.53
CA GLN A 167 -43.75 18.37 16.98
C GLN A 167 -44.53 19.63 16.64
N HIS A 168 -44.28 20.70 17.39
CA HIS A 168 -44.85 22.01 17.14
C HIS A 168 -43.87 22.83 16.32
N VAL A 169 -44.31 23.33 15.16
CA VAL A 169 -43.49 24.18 14.29
C VAL A 169 -44.21 25.49 14.04
N LEU A 170 -43.48 26.60 14.11
CA LEU A 170 -43.98 27.92 13.74
C LEU A 170 -43.99 28.06 12.22
N ILE A 171 -45.17 28.23 11.63
CA ILE A 171 -45.35 28.53 10.21
C ILE A 171 -45.93 29.93 10.13
N GLY A 172 -45.07 30.92 9.85
CA GLY A 172 -45.44 32.33 9.95
C GLY A 172 -45.64 32.75 11.40
N SER A 173 -46.83 33.24 11.76
CA SER A 173 -47.22 33.63 13.13
C SER A 173 -48.01 32.55 13.87
N GLU A 174 -48.29 31.41 13.25
CA GLU A 174 -49.12 30.34 13.82
C GLU A 174 -48.29 29.10 14.17
N THR A 175 -48.69 28.40 15.24
CA THR A 175 -48.08 27.13 15.64
C THR A 175 -48.86 25.97 15.05
N ALA A 176 -48.22 25.18 14.19
CA ALA A 176 -48.81 23.97 13.60
C ALA A 176 -48.26 22.70 14.27
N ILE A 177 -49.12 21.70 14.45
CA ILE A 177 -48.73 20.35 14.89
C ILE A 177 -48.40 19.53 13.64
N VAL A 178 -47.17 19.06 13.53
CA VAL A 178 -46.66 18.29 12.37
C VAL A 178 -45.99 17.00 12.84
N PRO A 179 -45.85 15.97 12.00
CA PRO A 179 -45.16 14.75 12.38
C PRO A 179 -43.70 15.00 12.78
N ALA A 180 -43.20 14.20 13.72
CA ALA A 180 -41.80 14.18 14.15
C ALA A 180 -41.10 12.90 13.70
N PHE A 181 -39.77 12.97 13.57
CA PHE A 181 -38.95 11.78 13.33
C PHE A 181 -38.86 10.93 14.60
N ALA A 182 -38.87 9.61 14.43
CA ALA A 182 -38.49 8.70 15.51
C ALA A 182 -36.98 8.80 15.78
N SER A 183 -36.57 8.61 17.03
CA SER A 183 -35.16 8.74 17.42
C SER A 183 -34.25 7.78 16.66
N TRP A 184 -34.73 6.57 16.34
CA TRP A 184 -33.97 5.59 15.57
C TRP A 184 -33.81 5.99 14.10
N GLU A 185 -34.79 6.70 13.50
CA GLU A 185 -34.70 7.21 12.13
C GLU A 185 -33.60 8.27 12.05
N LEU A 186 -33.57 9.20 13.02
CA LEU A 186 -32.53 10.22 13.11
C LEU A 186 -31.16 9.61 13.39
N TRP A 187 -31.07 8.64 14.30
CA TRP A 187 -29.80 7.97 14.58
C TRP A 187 -29.26 7.26 13.33
N THR A 188 -30.12 6.51 12.63
CA THR A 188 -29.75 5.83 11.39
C THR A 188 -29.36 6.82 10.30
N ALA A 189 -30.12 7.91 10.13
CA ALA A 189 -29.79 8.98 9.18
C ALA A 189 -28.46 9.66 9.48
N LYS A 190 -28.17 9.94 10.75
CA LYS A 190 -26.86 10.46 11.20
C LYS A 190 -25.75 9.47 10.89
N THR A 191 -25.94 8.19 11.16
CA THR A 191 -24.96 7.14 10.83
C THR A 191 -24.70 7.06 9.32
N ILE A 192 -25.75 7.15 8.49
CA ILE A 192 -25.59 7.19 7.03
C ILE A 192 -24.79 8.42 6.61
N TYR A 193 -25.19 9.60 7.07
CA TYR A 193 -24.61 10.87 6.65
C TYR A 193 -23.16 11.05 7.14
N TRP A 194 -22.90 10.83 8.42
CA TRP A 194 -21.61 11.11 9.04
C TRP A 194 -20.60 9.98 8.94
N ALA A 195 -21.06 8.72 8.83
CA ALA A 195 -20.17 7.56 8.81
C ALA A 195 -20.23 6.81 7.48
N ALA A 196 -21.42 6.36 7.05
CA ALA A 196 -21.52 5.46 5.91
C ALA A 196 -21.09 6.11 4.58
N ILE A 197 -21.55 7.34 4.31
CA ILE A 197 -21.19 8.06 3.08
C ILE A 197 -19.69 8.36 3.03
N PRO A 198 -19.07 9.03 4.03
CA PRO A 198 -17.62 9.25 4.04
C PRO A 198 -16.80 7.97 3.91
N THR A 199 -17.21 6.91 4.61
CA THR A 199 -16.52 5.61 4.55
C THR A 199 -16.61 5.01 3.15
N LEU A 200 -17.80 5.03 2.54
CA LEU A 200 -18.00 4.54 1.18
C LEU A 200 -17.17 5.35 0.17
N GLN A 201 -17.15 6.68 0.28
CA GLN A 201 -16.30 7.53 -0.56
C GLN A 201 -14.83 7.13 -0.43
N PHE A 202 -14.34 6.92 0.79
CA PHE A 202 -12.96 6.51 1.05
C PHE A 202 -12.63 5.14 0.45
N ILE A 203 -13.50 4.15 0.66
CA ILE A 203 -13.33 2.80 0.09
C ILE A 203 -13.33 2.87 -1.44
N LEU A 204 -14.24 3.62 -2.05
CA LEU A 204 -14.30 3.77 -3.50
C LEU A 204 -13.06 4.47 -4.07
N ALA A 205 -12.50 5.45 -3.34
CA ALA A 205 -11.28 6.15 -3.77
C ALA A 205 -10.05 5.23 -3.69
N VAL A 206 -9.97 4.40 -2.65
CA VAL A 206 -8.94 3.35 -2.51
C VAL A 206 -9.07 2.33 -3.65
N CYS A 207 -10.28 1.82 -3.92
CA CYS A 207 -10.53 0.89 -5.02
C CYS A 207 -10.16 1.50 -6.38
N TRP A 208 -10.50 2.78 -6.59
CA TRP A 208 -10.10 3.52 -7.78
C TRP A 208 -8.58 3.59 -7.91
N LEU A 209 -7.88 4.01 -6.87
CA LEU A 209 -6.44 4.20 -6.91
C LEU A 209 -5.69 2.88 -7.14
N ASP A 210 -6.07 1.81 -6.45
CA ASP A 210 -5.53 0.47 -6.66
C ASP A 210 -5.72 -0.01 -8.11
N THR A 211 -6.89 0.28 -8.69
CA THR A 211 -7.20 -0.07 -10.08
C THR A 211 -6.35 0.76 -11.05
N TRP A 212 -6.33 2.08 -10.86
CA TRP A 212 -5.58 3.01 -11.68
C TRP A 212 -4.10 2.65 -11.72
N GLN A 213 -3.49 2.51 -10.55
CA GLN A 213 -2.07 2.23 -10.45
C GLN A 213 -1.73 0.83 -10.94
N TYR A 214 -2.51 -0.21 -10.59
CA TYR A 214 -2.23 -1.56 -11.09
C TYR A 214 -2.17 -1.63 -12.61
N PHE A 215 -3.19 -1.09 -13.32
CA PHE A 215 -3.25 -1.21 -14.77
C PHE A 215 -2.17 -0.40 -15.48
N LEU A 216 -1.91 0.82 -15.02
CA LEU A 216 -0.86 1.67 -15.59
C LEU A 216 0.54 1.13 -15.26
N HIS A 217 0.77 0.68 -14.03
CA HIS A 217 2.05 0.10 -13.62
C HIS A 217 2.36 -1.16 -14.43
N ARG A 218 1.38 -2.07 -14.54
CA ARG A 218 1.50 -3.24 -15.41
C ARG A 218 1.73 -2.85 -16.86
N PHE A 219 1.00 -1.86 -17.39
CA PHE A 219 1.21 -1.38 -18.75
C PHE A 219 2.63 -0.87 -18.97
N MET A 220 3.16 -0.08 -18.02
CA MET A 220 4.53 0.43 -18.08
C MET A 220 5.57 -0.70 -18.06
N HIS A 221 5.32 -1.80 -17.38
CA HIS A 221 6.20 -2.97 -17.45
C HIS A 221 6.02 -3.83 -18.69
N MET A 222 4.80 -3.97 -19.21
CA MET A 222 4.55 -4.86 -20.33
C MET A 222 4.90 -4.21 -21.67
N ASN A 223 4.83 -2.89 -21.76
CA ASN A 223 5.25 -2.13 -22.93
C ASN A 223 6.74 -1.74 -22.82
N LYS A 224 7.56 -2.24 -23.73
CA LYS A 224 9.02 -2.00 -23.74
C LYS A 224 9.37 -0.50 -23.75
N TRP A 225 8.69 0.30 -24.57
CA TRP A 225 8.98 1.73 -24.68
C TRP A 225 8.63 2.48 -23.39
N MET A 226 7.46 2.19 -22.80
CA MET A 226 7.06 2.78 -21.52
C MET A 226 8.05 2.42 -20.41
N TYR A 227 8.49 1.16 -20.36
CA TYR A 227 9.46 0.71 -19.37
C TYR A 227 10.78 1.45 -19.52
N THR A 228 11.45 1.35 -20.68
CA THR A 228 12.80 1.89 -20.84
C THR A 228 12.86 3.42 -20.80
N THR A 229 11.76 4.11 -21.10
CA THR A 229 11.72 5.58 -21.15
C THR A 229 11.37 6.19 -19.80
N PHE A 230 10.44 5.58 -19.07
CA PHE A 230 9.88 6.17 -17.85
C PHE A 230 10.17 5.30 -16.63
N HIS A 231 9.67 4.07 -16.64
CA HIS A 231 9.58 3.26 -15.42
C HIS A 231 10.90 2.61 -15.00
N SER A 232 11.84 2.40 -15.93
CA SER A 232 13.15 1.85 -15.59
C SER A 232 13.96 2.78 -14.69
N ARG A 233 13.70 4.10 -14.71
CA ARG A 233 14.29 5.05 -13.75
C ARG A 233 13.96 4.65 -12.32
N HIS A 234 12.70 4.33 -12.02
CA HIS A 234 12.27 3.91 -10.69
C HIS A 234 13.04 2.66 -10.23
N HIS A 235 13.16 1.67 -11.11
CA HIS A 235 13.89 0.42 -10.88
C HIS A 235 15.42 0.56 -10.81
N ARG A 236 16.00 1.75 -11.03
CA ARG A 236 17.42 2.01 -10.69
C ARG A 236 17.64 2.01 -9.18
N LEU A 237 16.59 2.29 -8.40
CA LEU A 237 16.55 2.09 -6.96
C LEU A 237 16.21 0.62 -6.66
N TYR A 238 17.17 -0.26 -6.97
CA TYR A 238 17.03 -1.71 -6.87
C TYR A 238 16.76 -2.21 -5.44
N VAL A 239 17.31 -1.54 -4.44
CA VAL A 239 17.06 -1.78 -3.01
C VAL A 239 16.27 -0.59 -2.49
N PRO A 240 14.92 -0.70 -2.41
CA PRO A 240 14.06 0.39 -1.97
C PRO A 240 14.37 0.83 -0.53
N TYR A 241 14.21 2.13 -0.30
CA TYR A 241 14.20 2.73 1.03
C TYR A 241 13.16 3.85 1.08
N ALA A 242 12.72 4.21 2.29
CA ALA A 242 11.49 5.00 2.51
C ALA A 242 11.40 6.31 1.70
N TYR A 243 12.40 7.18 1.76
CA TYR A 243 12.37 8.45 1.02
C TYR A 243 12.64 8.28 -0.50
N GLY A 244 12.91 7.07 -0.96
CA GLY A 244 12.98 6.73 -2.38
C GLY A 244 11.64 6.41 -3.01
N ALA A 245 10.54 6.41 -2.23
CA ALA A 245 9.23 5.97 -2.69
C ALA A 245 8.64 6.79 -3.86
N LEU A 246 9.08 8.04 -4.05
CA LEU A 246 8.68 8.91 -5.16
C LEU A 246 9.82 9.13 -6.15
N TYR A 247 10.85 8.30 -6.12
CA TYR A 247 11.90 8.32 -7.13
C TYR A 247 11.39 7.65 -8.41
N ASN A 248 10.74 8.44 -9.26
CA ASN A 248 10.23 8.01 -10.55
C ASN A 248 10.44 9.09 -11.61
N HIS A 249 10.13 8.77 -12.87
CA HIS A 249 10.17 9.79 -13.91
C HIS A 249 9.05 10.82 -13.68
N PRO A 250 9.28 12.15 -13.82
CA PRO A 250 8.25 13.17 -13.52
C PRO A 250 6.90 12.94 -14.20
N PHE A 251 6.91 12.55 -15.48
CA PHE A 251 5.70 12.18 -16.21
C PHE A 251 4.96 10.99 -15.58
N GLU A 252 5.71 9.98 -15.17
CA GLU A 252 5.14 8.79 -14.54
C GLU A 252 4.58 9.12 -13.15
N GLY A 253 5.33 9.81 -12.29
CA GLY A 253 4.83 10.19 -10.96
C GLY A 253 3.62 11.11 -11.04
N PHE A 254 3.55 11.98 -12.06
CA PHE A 254 2.32 12.73 -12.33
C PHE A 254 1.16 11.79 -12.72
N LEU A 255 1.37 10.90 -13.69
CA LEU A 255 0.30 10.06 -14.25
C LEU A 255 -0.18 8.97 -13.27
N LEU A 256 0.73 8.22 -12.65
CA LEU A 256 0.44 7.12 -11.73
C LEU A 256 -0.03 7.64 -10.36
N ASP A 257 0.73 8.54 -9.76
CA ASP A 257 0.50 8.91 -8.36
C ASP A 257 -0.46 10.08 -8.26
N THR A 258 -0.12 11.19 -8.92
CA THR A 258 -0.75 12.49 -8.69
C THR A 258 -2.14 12.56 -9.32
N LEU A 259 -2.23 12.26 -10.61
CA LEU A 259 -3.49 12.29 -11.36
C LEU A 259 -4.42 11.17 -10.91
N GLY A 260 -3.88 9.96 -10.67
CA GLY A 260 -4.65 8.82 -10.18
C GLY A 260 -5.37 9.11 -8.86
N ALA A 261 -4.64 9.64 -7.88
CA ALA A 261 -5.22 10.03 -6.59
C ALA A 261 -6.19 11.21 -6.74
N GLY A 262 -5.85 12.23 -7.54
CA GLY A 262 -6.73 13.38 -7.80
C GLY A 262 -8.06 12.99 -8.42
N LEU A 263 -8.06 12.08 -9.39
CA LEU A 263 -9.30 11.55 -9.99
C LEU A 263 -10.11 10.74 -8.98
N GLY A 264 -9.47 9.94 -8.13
CA GLY A 264 -10.16 9.21 -7.06
C GLY A 264 -10.86 10.15 -6.09
N TYR A 265 -10.19 11.25 -5.71
CA TYR A 265 -10.75 12.32 -4.89
C TYR A 265 -11.99 12.96 -5.56
N LEU A 266 -11.87 13.37 -6.83
CA LEU A 266 -12.94 14.05 -7.56
C LEU A 266 -14.16 13.15 -7.82
N ILE A 267 -13.93 11.93 -8.31
CA ILE A 267 -14.99 10.99 -8.71
C ILE A 267 -15.82 10.54 -7.50
N THR A 268 -15.19 10.42 -6.34
CA THR A 268 -15.90 10.02 -5.11
C THR A 268 -16.60 11.18 -4.40
N GLY A 269 -16.44 12.42 -4.89
CA GLY A 269 -17.11 13.60 -4.36
C GLY A 269 -16.68 13.92 -2.93
N MET A 270 -15.42 13.65 -2.59
CA MET A 270 -14.88 13.97 -1.26
C MET A 270 -14.80 15.49 -1.05
N THR A 271 -15.03 15.92 0.18
CA THR A 271 -14.66 17.27 0.62
C THR A 271 -13.13 17.40 0.72
N THR A 272 -12.61 18.62 0.67
CA THR A 272 -11.17 18.94 0.83
C THR A 272 -10.55 18.25 2.04
N ARG A 273 -11.26 18.23 3.19
CA ARG A 273 -10.80 17.58 4.43
C ARG A 273 -10.75 16.06 4.32
N GLN A 274 -11.71 15.43 3.64
CA GLN A 274 -11.67 13.99 3.36
C GLN A 274 -10.54 13.67 2.37
N GLY A 275 -10.37 14.50 1.34
CA GLY A 275 -9.26 14.42 0.39
C GLY A 275 -7.90 14.49 1.08
N MET A 276 -7.72 15.44 2.01
CA MET A 276 -6.50 15.56 2.83
C MET A 276 -6.18 14.25 3.56
N LEU A 277 -7.17 13.60 4.17
CA LEU A 277 -6.97 12.30 4.82
C LEU A 277 -6.62 11.21 3.80
N PHE A 278 -7.37 11.11 2.69
CA PHE A 278 -7.15 10.12 1.64
C PHE A 278 -5.75 10.23 1.01
N PHE A 279 -5.34 11.43 0.62
CA PHE A 279 -4.02 11.69 0.08
C PHE A 279 -2.93 11.38 1.09
N THR A 280 -3.08 11.82 2.35
CA THR A 280 -2.10 11.54 3.40
C THR A 280 -1.94 10.04 3.62
N CYS A 281 -3.04 9.30 3.77
CA CYS A 281 -3.00 7.84 3.91
C CYS A 281 -2.32 7.17 2.72
N SER A 282 -2.59 7.63 1.50
CA SER A 282 -1.98 7.09 0.28
C SER A 282 -0.48 7.36 0.22
N THR A 283 -0.05 8.58 0.54
CA THR A 283 1.37 8.97 0.60
C THR A 283 2.13 8.16 1.65
N VAL A 284 1.57 8.05 2.85
CA VAL A 284 2.15 7.25 3.93
C VAL A 284 2.27 5.79 3.48
N LYS A 285 1.24 5.25 2.82
CA LYS A 285 1.25 3.88 2.30
C LYS A 285 2.35 3.65 1.27
N THR A 286 2.51 4.56 0.32
CA THR A 286 3.57 4.48 -0.70
C THR A 286 4.96 4.49 -0.06
N VAL A 287 5.18 5.32 0.96
CA VAL A 287 6.46 5.34 1.71
C VAL A 287 6.69 4.03 2.47
N ASP A 288 5.65 3.50 3.13
CA ASP A 288 5.72 2.22 3.85
C ASP A 288 6.04 1.04 2.91
N ASP A 289 5.46 0.99 1.72
CA ASP A 289 5.76 -0.04 0.71
C ASP A 289 7.21 -0.02 0.22
N HIS A 290 7.92 1.09 0.41
CA HIS A 290 9.33 1.24 0.04
C HIS A 290 10.25 1.28 1.26
N CYS A 291 9.74 1.09 2.49
CA CYS A 291 10.51 1.43 3.68
C CYS A 291 11.75 0.56 3.89
N GLY A 292 11.81 -0.62 3.26
CA GLY A 292 12.90 -1.58 3.41
C GLY A 292 12.81 -2.44 4.67
N TYR A 293 11.69 -2.38 5.39
CA TYR A 293 11.44 -3.13 6.62
C TYR A 293 10.11 -3.88 6.59
N SER A 294 10.11 -5.08 7.18
CA SER A 294 8.88 -5.82 7.48
C SER A 294 8.71 -5.90 9.00
N LEU A 295 8.24 -4.81 9.60
CA LEU A 295 8.05 -4.72 11.04
C LEU A 295 6.75 -5.45 11.45
N PRO A 296 6.78 -6.36 12.44
CA PRO A 296 5.62 -7.17 12.79
C PRO A 296 4.49 -6.37 13.47
N TRP A 297 4.77 -5.15 13.89
CA TRP A 297 3.81 -4.22 14.50
C TRP A 297 3.41 -3.06 13.58
N ASP A 298 3.84 -3.06 12.31
CA ASP A 298 3.42 -2.03 11.37
C ASP A 298 1.90 -2.16 11.09
N PRO A 299 1.07 -1.20 11.51
CA PRO A 299 -0.36 -1.29 11.30
C PRO A 299 -0.73 -1.19 9.81
N ILE A 300 0.08 -0.49 9.01
CA ILE A 300 -0.18 -0.25 7.59
C ILE A 300 -0.01 -1.55 6.83
N GLN A 301 1.14 -2.22 6.99
CA GLN A 301 1.42 -3.51 6.35
C GLN A 301 0.49 -4.64 6.80
N ARG A 302 -0.18 -4.49 7.95
CA ARG A 302 -1.18 -5.47 8.45
C ARG A 302 -2.60 -5.21 7.95
N LEU A 303 -2.94 -3.96 7.63
CA LEU A 303 -4.25 -3.58 7.10
C LEU A 303 -4.33 -3.76 5.58
N SER A 304 -3.20 -3.64 4.88
CA SER A 304 -3.06 -3.84 3.44
C SER A 304 -2.53 -5.24 3.12
N SER A 305 -2.78 -5.72 1.89
CA SER A 305 -2.13 -6.96 1.43
C SER A 305 -0.87 -6.70 0.61
N ASN A 306 -0.71 -5.49 0.06
CA ASN A 306 0.58 -5.00 -0.43
C ASN A 306 1.41 -4.49 0.77
N ASN A 307 2.70 -4.77 0.79
CA ASN A 307 3.65 -4.38 1.83
C ASN A 307 5.08 -4.31 1.26
N ALA A 308 6.03 -3.87 2.10
CA ALA A 308 7.43 -3.72 1.70
C ALA A 308 8.04 -4.99 1.09
N ALA A 309 7.81 -6.18 1.66
CA ALA A 309 8.39 -7.42 1.13
C ALA A 309 7.77 -7.82 -0.23
N TYR A 310 6.48 -7.57 -0.42
CA TYR A 310 5.79 -7.81 -1.67
C TYR A 310 6.34 -6.95 -2.81
N HIS A 311 6.48 -5.65 -2.52
CA HIS A 311 6.95 -4.66 -3.47
C HIS A 311 8.46 -4.78 -3.71
N ASP A 312 9.24 -5.17 -2.70
CA ASP A 312 10.66 -5.44 -2.84
C ASP A 312 10.95 -6.53 -3.89
N ILE A 313 10.18 -7.64 -3.89
CA ILE A 313 10.29 -8.69 -4.93
C ILE A 313 10.09 -8.11 -6.34
N HIS A 314 9.20 -7.12 -6.48
CA HIS A 314 8.96 -6.45 -7.75
C HIS A 314 10.18 -5.63 -8.23
N HIS A 315 10.92 -4.99 -7.32
CA HIS A 315 12.16 -4.29 -7.66
C HIS A 315 13.30 -5.23 -8.04
N GLN A 316 13.22 -6.51 -7.67
CA GLN A 316 14.26 -7.48 -8.02
C GLN A 316 14.23 -7.85 -9.51
N SER A 317 15.39 -8.11 -10.09
CA SER A 317 15.56 -8.45 -11.52
C SER A 317 14.75 -9.67 -11.97
N PHE A 318 14.47 -10.59 -11.04
CA PHE A 318 13.69 -11.81 -11.27
C PHE A 318 12.19 -11.61 -11.10
N GLY A 319 11.76 -10.54 -10.42
CA GLY A 319 10.37 -10.26 -10.06
C GLY A 319 9.77 -9.03 -10.74
N ILE A 320 10.55 -8.27 -11.52
CA ILE A 320 10.12 -7.03 -12.20
C ILE A 320 8.88 -7.15 -13.11
N LYS A 321 8.55 -8.36 -13.61
CA LYS A 321 7.30 -8.64 -14.34
C LYS A 321 6.21 -9.29 -13.49
N THR A 322 6.27 -9.11 -12.19
CA THR A 322 5.27 -9.63 -11.25
C THR A 322 4.95 -8.59 -10.19
N ASN A 323 3.89 -8.82 -9.41
CA ASN A 323 3.55 -7.98 -8.27
C ASN A 323 3.30 -6.49 -8.61
N PHE A 324 2.45 -6.21 -9.61
CA PHE A 324 2.18 -4.84 -10.07
C PHE A 324 1.22 -4.03 -9.17
N SER A 325 0.50 -4.69 -8.27
CA SER A 325 -0.50 -4.10 -7.39
C SER A 325 0.14 -3.15 -6.39
N GLN A 326 -0.31 -1.90 -6.46
CA GLN A 326 0.00 -0.82 -5.53
C GLN A 326 -1.18 0.18 -5.52
N PRO A 327 -1.36 0.98 -4.45
CA PRO A 327 -0.58 0.93 -3.22
C PRO A 327 -1.17 0.00 -2.14
N PHE A 328 -2.48 -0.31 -2.13
CA PHE A 328 -3.08 -0.99 -0.96
C PHE A 328 -3.21 -2.52 -1.11
N PHE A 329 -3.89 -3.02 -2.14
CA PHE A 329 -4.27 -4.43 -2.18
C PHE A 329 -3.74 -5.19 -3.40
N THR A 330 -3.34 -6.44 -3.17
CA THR A 330 -2.78 -7.37 -4.17
C THR A 330 -3.82 -8.12 -4.99
N PHE A 331 -5.10 -7.71 -4.91
CA PHE A 331 -6.19 -8.50 -5.48
C PHE A 331 -6.13 -8.57 -7.00
N TRP A 332 -5.68 -7.50 -7.67
CA TRP A 332 -5.53 -7.49 -9.13
C TRP A 332 -4.48 -8.49 -9.61
N ASP A 333 -3.33 -8.58 -8.90
CA ASP A 333 -2.32 -9.59 -9.19
C ASP A 333 -2.81 -11.02 -8.98
N LYS A 334 -3.65 -11.26 -7.95
CA LYS A 334 -4.30 -12.55 -7.73
C LYS A 334 -5.29 -12.88 -8.85
N LEU A 335 -6.15 -11.93 -9.20
CA LEU A 335 -7.20 -12.10 -10.21
C LEU A 335 -6.63 -12.33 -11.61
N LEU A 336 -5.60 -11.59 -11.98
CA LEU A 336 -5.00 -11.63 -13.32
C LEU A 336 -3.76 -12.53 -13.41
N GLY A 337 -3.42 -13.18 -12.30
CA GLY A 337 -2.34 -14.17 -12.23
C GLY A 337 -0.96 -13.58 -12.45
N THR A 338 -0.71 -12.33 -12.04
CA THR A 338 0.58 -11.64 -12.17
C THR A 338 1.38 -11.59 -10.87
N MET A 339 0.88 -12.19 -9.79
CA MET A 339 1.64 -12.40 -8.56
C MET A 339 2.85 -13.32 -8.80
N TRP A 340 3.97 -13.04 -8.12
CA TRP A 340 5.16 -13.89 -8.11
C TRP A 340 4.82 -15.29 -7.61
N THR A 341 5.21 -16.32 -8.37
CA THR A 341 4.95 -17.73 -8.00
C THR A 341 6.22 -18.53 -7.72
N GLY A 342 7.38 -17.90 -7.62
CA GLY A 342 8.66 -18.60 -7.42
C GLY A 342 8.95 -19.04 -5.99
N GLY A 343 8.02 -18.83 -5.07
CA GLY A 343 8.14 -19.28 -3.67
C GLY A 343 9.13 -18.44 -2.86
N ASP A 344 9.73 -19.08 -1.87
CA ASP A 344 10.64 -18.45 -0.91
C ASP A 344 11.91 -17.89 -1.58
N VAL A 345 12.16 -16.59 -1.40
CA VAL A 345 13.31 -15.86 -1.94
C VAL A 345 14.45 -15.73 -0.92
N SER A 346 14.29 -16.24 0.30
CA SER A 346 15.27 -16.08 1.40
C SER A 346 16.67 -16.54 1.03
N ALA A 347 16.79 -17.65 0.30
CA ALA A 347 18.09 -18.17 -0.16
C ALA A 347 18.75 -17.27 -1.22
N ARG A 348 17.97 -16.51 -2.01
CA ARG A 348 18.50 -15.52 -2.96
C ARG A 348 19.01 -14.31 -2.20
N TYR A 349 18.23 -13.79 -1.25
CA TYR A 349 18.62 -12.65 -0.44
C TYR A 349 19.85 -12.95 0.42
N ALA A 350 19.95 -14.15 1.01
CA ALA A 350 21.14 -14.56 1.74
C ALA A 350 22.41 -14.55 0.87
N ARG A 351 22.31 -14.98 -0.40
CA ARG A 351 23.42 -14.96 -1.36
C ARG A 351 23.79 -13.53 -1.75
N ALA A 352 22.80 -12.70 -2.07
CA ALA A 352 22.99 -11.29 -2.41
C ALA A 352 23.66 -10.50 -1.27
N ARG A 353 23.23 -10.72 -0.02
CA ARG A 353 23.85 -10.16 1.20
C ARG A 353 25.33 -10.47 1.29
N LEU A 354 25.70 -11.74 1.13
CA LEU A 354 27.10 -12.17 1.20
C LEU A 354 27.94 -11.54 0.09
N ALA A 355 27.41 -11.48 -1.13
CA ALA A 355 28.11 -10.89 -2.26
C ALA A 355 28.32 -9.37 -2.09
N ALA A 356 27.30 -8.64 -1.65
CA ALA A 356 27.38 -7.21 -1.38
C ALA A 356 28.38 -6.90 -0.26
N GLN A 357 28.37 -7.68 0.83
CA GLN A 357 29.33 -7.51 1.92
C GLN A 357 30.77 -7.71 1.45
N ARG A 358 31.03 -8.76 0.65
CA ARG A 358 32.37 -8.99 0.07
C ARG A 358 32.85 -7.82 -0.77
N LYS A 359 31.98 -7.20 -1.56
CA LYS A 359 32.34 -6.01 -2.35
C LYS A 359 32.76 -4.85 -1.47
N VAL A 360 32.03 -4.60 -0.37
CA VAL A 360 32.41 -3.59 0.62
C VAL A 360 33.77 -3.92 1.24
N ASP A 361 33.99 -5.17 1.64
CA ASP A 361 35.25 -5.61 2.25
C ASP A 361 36.44 -5.46 1.27
N LEU A 362 36.24 -5.80 0.00
CA LEU A 362 37.23 -5.62 -1.07
C LEU A 362 37.57 -4.14 -1.32
N ASP A 363 36.57 -3.26 -1.32
CA ASP A 363 36.80 -1.83 -1.51
C ASP A 363 37.53 -1.22 -0.31
N ASN A 364 37.20 -1.64 0.91
CA ASN A 364 37.93 -1.25 2.12
C ASN A 364 39.38 -1.75 2.08
N ALA A 365 39.60 -2.98 1.63
CA ALA A 365 40.95 -3.53 1.45
C ALA A 365 41.74 -2.74 0.40
N LYS A 366 41.14 -2.42 -0.75
CA LYS A 366 41.78 -1.58 -1.79
C LYS A 366 42.10 -0.17 -1.28
N ALA A 367 41.17 0.46 -0.56
CA ALA A 367 41.39 1.77 0.04
C ALA A 367 42.55 1.75 1.06
N SER A 368 42.67 0.66 1.83
CA SER A 368 43.80 0.46 2.74
C SER A 368 45.14 0.26 2.01
N LEU A 369 45.13 -0.40 0.85
CA LEU A 369 46.31 -0.60 0.00
C LEU A 369 46.74 0.67 -0.74
N THR A 370 45.82 1.56 -1.12
CA THR A 370 46.15 2.84 -1.77
C THR A 370 46.71 3.90 -0.80
N SER A 371 46.87 3.57 0.48
CA SER A 371 47.54 4.42 1.47
C SER A 371 49.05 4.17 1.59
N SER A 372 49.64 3.28 0.78
CA SER A 372 51.09 3.10 0.66
C SER A 372 51.71 4.00 -0.42
N THR A 373 52.92 4.49 -0.12
CA THR A 373 53.70 5.49 -0.87
C THR A 373 53.98 5.13 -2.34
N PRO A 374 54.30 6.12 -3.21
CA PRO A 374 54.45 5.96 -4.67
C PRO A 374 55.60 5.07 -5.17
N ALA A 375 56.28 4.33 -4.30
CA ALA A 375 57.49 3.58 -4.62
C ALA A 375 57.24 2.19 -5.24
N ASP A 376 56.00 1.70 -5.22
CA ASP A 376 55.67 0.34 -5.70
C ASP A 376 55.17 0.29 -7.17
N SER A 377 55.13 1.44 -7.85
CA SER A 377 54.60 1.56 -9.23
C SER A 377 55.64 1.33 -10.32
N LEU A 378 56.49 0.31 -10.20
CA LEU A 378 57.39 -0.13 -11.27
C LEU A 378 57.20 -1.61 -11.56
N THR A 379 56.02 -1.98 -12.05
CA THR A 379 55.79 -3.02 -13.10
C THR A 379 54.30 -3.26 -13.26
N SER A 380 53.64 -2.58 -14.20
CA SER A 380 52.40 -3.08 -14.79
C SER A 380 52.24 -2.48 -16.18
N SER A 381 52.18 -3.35 -17.19
CA SER A 381 52.08 -2.99 -18.61
C SER A 381 50.74 -2.36 -18.94
N GLU A 382 50.78 -1.46 -19.94
CA GLU A 382 49.64 -0.74 -20.51
C GLU A 382 48.61 -1.66 -21.20
N ALA A 383 47.33 -1.26 -21.05
CA ALA A 383 46.12 -1.56 -21.83
C ALA A 383 45.60 -3.02 -21.90
N PRO A 384 44.29 -3.19 -21.62
CA PRO A 384 43.42 -3.69 -22.68
C PRO A 384 42.03 -3.02 -22.63
N TYR A 385 41.83 -1.99 -23.44
CA TYR A 385 40.49 -1.56 -23.84
C TYR A 385 40.49 -1.39 -25.35
N GLU A 386 40.40 -2.50 -26.07
CA GLU A 386 39.96 -2.52 -27.46
C GLU A 386 38.88 -3.59 -27.64
N ASN A 387 37.77 -3.15 -28.24
CA ASN A 387 36.59 -3.90 -28.70
C ASN A 387 35.54 -4.34 -27.67
N ILE A 388 34.63 -3.43 -27.29
CA ILE A 388 33.48 -3.70 -26.40
C ILE A 388 32.17 -4.04 -27.17
N ASP A 389 32.11 -3.87 -28.49
CA ASP A 389 30.81 -3.97 -29.19
C ASP A 389 30.39 -5.40 -29.60
N ASN A 390 31.33 -6.34 -29.83
CA ASN A 390 30.99 -7.73 -30.20
C ASN A 390 30.89 -8.69 -28.99
N ASP A 391 31.65 -8.45 -27.92
CA ASP A 391 31.61 -9.30 -26.72
C ASP A 391 30.32 -9.14 -25.94
N THR A 392 29.65 -7.99 -26.07
CA THR A 392 28.38 -7.73 -25.38
C THR A 392 27.24 -8.61 -25.92
N GLU A 393 27.17 -8.89 -27.23
CA GLU A 393 26.15 -9.78 -27.79
C GLU A 393 26.37 -11.26 -27.44
N ILE A 394 27.63 -11.71 -27.44
CA ILE A 394 28.00 -13.07 -27.04
C ILE A 394 27.79 -13.27 -25.53
N LEU A 395 28.12 -12.26 -24.71
CA LEU A 395 27.83 -12.24 -23.28
C LEU A 395 26.31 -12.27 -23.02
N ILE A 396 25.52 -11.46 -23.71
CA ILE A 396 24.05 -11.47 -23.60
C ILE A 396 23.47 -12.85 -23.96
N SER A 397 23.97 -13.48 -25.03
CA SER A 397 23.54 -14.81 -25.49
C SER A 397 23.93 -15.91 -24.48
N SER A 398 25.14 -15.87 -23.92
CA SER A 398 25.58 -16.83 -22.89
C SER A 398 24.85 -16.64 -21.56
N MET A 399 24.53 -15.41 -21.16
CA MET A 399 23.76 -15.15 -19.95
C MET A 399 22.29 -15.59 -20.09
N GLN A 400 21.72 -15.65 -21.30
CA GLN A 400 20.41 -16.27 -21.54
C GLN A 400 20.42 -17.79 -21.34
N ALA A 401 21.59 -18.44 -21.46
CA ALA A 401 21.76 -19.89 -21.37
C ALA A 401 22.16 -20.38 -19.97
N ASP A 402 22.74 -19.53 -19.12
CA ASP A 402 23.16 -19.91 -17.77
C ASP A 402 21.98 -20.16 -16.83
N ALA A 403 22.01 -21.33 -16.18
CA ALA A 403 20.92 -21.92 -15.41
C ALA A 403 20.37 -20.98 -14.33
N LEU A 404 19.07 -20.65 -14.39
CA LEU A 404 18.30 -20.05 -13.29
C LEU A 404 18.37 -20.99 -12.06
N PRO A 405 19.14 -20.69 -11.02
CA PRO A 405 19.17 -21.55 -9.86
C PRO A 405 17.96 -21.26 -8.98
N SER A 406 17.33 -22.33 -8.48
CA SER A 406 16.32 -22.32 -7.42
C SER A 406 14.92 -21.75 -7.74
N ILE A 407 14.50 -21.67 -9.00
CA ILE A 407 13.09 -21.31 -9.32
C ILE A 407 12.30 -22.58 -9.65
N PRO A 408 11.13 -22.81 -9.05
CA PRO A 408 10.26 -23.91 -9.43
C PRO A 408 9.97 -23.91 -10.94
N PRO A 409 9.93 -25.09 -11.59
CA PRO A 409 9.64 -25.17 -13.01
C PRO A 409 8.24 -24.63 -13.33
N GLY A 410 8.03 -24.22 -14.59
CA GLY A 410 6.73 -23.80 -15.09
C GLY A 410 6.54 -22.28 -15.05
N LYS A 411 5.48 -21.81 -14.39
CA LYS A 411 5.08 -20.40 -14.43
C LYS A 411 6.15 -19.46 -13.84
N ALA A 412 6.75 -19.85 -12.72
CA ALA A 412 7.77 -19.05 -12.05
C ALA A 412 9.02 -18.86 -12.91
N THR A 413 9.49 -19.92 -13.59
CA THR A 413 10.60 -19.81 -14.55
C THR A 413 10.26 -18.85 -15.69
N LYS A 414 9.05 -18.92 -16.26
CA LYS A 414 8.61 -18.00 -17.33
C LYS A 414 8.57 -16.55 -16.85
N GLN A 415 8.09 -16.31 -15.62
CA GLN A 415 8.09 -14.99 -15.01
C GLN A 415 9.52 -14.44 -14.87
N ALA A 416 10.45 -15.25 -14.37
CA ALA A 416 11.84 -14.84 -14.19
C ALA A 416 12.57 -14.58 -15.53
N ILE A 417 12.38 -15.45 -16.54
CA ILE A 417 12.94 -15.23 -17.88
C ILE A 417 12.38 -13.94 -18.50
N GLY A 418 11.06 -13.73 -18.39
CA GLY A 418 10.41 -12.53 -18.89
C GLY A 418 10.93 -11.25 -18.23
N SER A 419 11.18 -11.31 -16.91
CA SER A 419 11.75 -10.24 -16.09
C SER A 419 13.18 -9.92 -16.52
N ARG A 420 14.03 -10.95 -16.61
CA ARG A 420 15.42 -10.84 -17.08
C ARG A 420 15.52 -10.22 -18.47
N ASN A 421 14.69 -10.65 -19.42
CA ASN A 421 14.65 -10.07 -20.76
C ASN A 421 14.25 -8.59 -20.79
N GLN A 422 13.42 -8.15 -19.84
CA GLN A 422 13.07 -6.74 -19.71
C GLN A 422 14.22 -5.92 -19.14
N VAL A 423 14.91 -6.41 -18.12
CA VAL A 423 16.10 -5.75 -17.59
C VAL A 423 17.16 -5.59 -18.70
N LEU A 424 17.43 -6.63 -19.50
CA LEU A 424 18.33 -6.54 -20.66
C LEU A 424 17.93 -5.48 -21.69
N SER A 425 16.64 -5.15 -21.77
CA SER A 425 16.12 -4.19 -22.75
C SER A 425 16.46 -2.74 -22.38
N ASP A 426 16.73 -2.47 -21.10
CA ASP A 426 17.16 -1.16 -20.62
C ASP A 426 18.69 -1.00 -20.70
N LYS A 427 19.20 -0.86 -21.93
CA LYS A 427 20.64 -0.66 -22.16
C LYS A 427 21.13 0.66 -21.56
N GLN A 428 20.32 1.71 -21.59
CA GLN A 428 20.71 3.04 -21.11
C GLN A 428 20.69 3.17 -19.59
N GLY A 429 19.83 2.43 -18.89
CA GLY A 429 19.81 2.34 -17.43
C GLY A 429 20.75 1.31 -16.83
N GLY A 430 21.61 0.66 -17.63
CA GLY A 430 22.60 -0.31 -17.13
C GLY A 430 22.03 -1.72 -16.89
N GLY A 431 20.90 -2.07 -17.50
CA GLY A 431 20.29 -3.39 -17.35
C GLY A 431 21.22 -4.58 -17.65
N PRO A 432 22.00 -4.57 -18.75
CA PRO A 432 22.99 -5.62 -19.00
C PRO A 432 24.05 -5.74 -17.89
N SER A 433 24.53 -4.62 -17.32
CA SER A 433 25.48 -4.66 -16.22
C SER A 433 24.86 -5.19 -14.94
N VAL A 434 23.61 -4.83 -14.62
CA VAL A 434 22.87 -5.35 -13.46
C VAL A 434 22.82 -6.88 -13.50
N LEU A 435 22.40 -7.44 -14.63
CA LEU A 435 22.29 -8.89 -14.77
C LEU A 435 23.65 -9.58 -14.80
N ALA A 436 24.68 -8.95 -15.35
CA ALA A 436 26.03 -9.51 -15.39
C ALA A 436 26.60 -9.60 -13.97
N GLU A 437 26.40 -8.54 -13.19
CA GLU A 437 26.76 -8.48 -11.79
C GLU A 437 26.05 -9.57 -10.98
N GLU A 438 24.72 -9.68 -11.07
CA GLU A 438 23.96 -10.71 -10.37
C GLU A 438 24.34 -12.14 -10.78
N THR A 439 24.56 -12.36 -12.07
CA THR A 439 24.97 -13.69 -12.57
C THR A 439 26.35 -14.07 -12.03
N ALA A 440 27.28 -13.11 -11.95
CA ALA A 440 28.60 -13.32 -11.36
C ALA A 440 28.49 -13.62 -9.85
N GLU A 441 27.66 -12.85 -9.12
CA GLU A 441 27.39 -13.08 -7.69
C GLU A 441 26.80 -14.48 -7.44
N GLU A 442 25.85 -14.92 -8.27
CA GLU A 442 25.24 -16.25 -8.14
C GLU A 442 26.25 -17.37 -8.39
N LYS A 443 27.09 -17.25 -9.44
CA LYS A 443 28.15 -18.22 -9.75
C LYS A 443 29.18 -18.30 -8.62
N GLU A 444 29.58 -17.17 -8.07
CA GLU A 444 30.54 -17.12 -6.96
C GLU A 444 29.94 -17.71 -5.68
N ALA A 445 28.68 -17.41 -5.37
CA ALA A 445 27.97 -17.98 -4.23
C ALA A 445 27.87 -19.51 -4.36
N GLN A 446 27.52 -20.04 -5.54
CA GLN A 446 27.52 -21.47 -5.81
C GLN A 446 28.91 -22.11 -5.67
N ALA A 447 29.95 -21.46 -6.21
CA ALA A 447 31.32 -21.92 -6.06
C ALA A 447 31.76 -21.97 -4.59
N SER A 448 31.32 -21.01 -3.76
CA SER A 448 31.62 -20.99 -2.32
C SER A 448 30.92 -22.11 -1.53
N LEU A 449 29.69 -22.49 -1.92
CA LEU A 449 28.99 -23.64 -1.35
C LEU A 449 29.71 -24.96 -1.69
N LEU A 450 30.25 -25.08 -2.91
CA LEU A 450 31.01 -26.24 -3.36
C LEU A 450 32.41 -26.33 -2.72
N ARG A 451 33.00 -25.19 -2.34
CA ARG A 451 34.32 -25.09 -1.68
C ARG A 451 34.27 -25.23 -0.16
N SER A 452 33.10 -25.39 0.45
CA SER A 452 33.02 -25.71 1.88
C SER A 452 33.78 -27.02 2.14
N PRO A 453 34.83 -27.04 2.98
CA PRO A 453 35.68 -28.21 3.11
C PRO A 453 34.84 -29.34 3.67
N ARG A 454 34.62 -30.36 2.84
CA ARG A 454 34.30 -31.70 3.29
C ARG A 454 35.47 -32.10 4.19
N ARG A 455 35.28 -31.97 5.51
CA ARG A 455 36.30 -32.27 6.52
C ARG A 455 36.92 -33.63 6.18
N SER A 456 38.12 -33.61 5.62
CA SER A 456 38.83 -34.82 5.24
C SER A 456 39.23 -35.51 6.53
N THR A 457 38.57 -36.61 6.84
CA THR A 457 39.08 -37.57 7.80
C THR A 457 40.36 -38.16 7.21
N GLN A 458 41.50 -37.60 7.59
CA GLN A 458 42.78 -38.29 7.51
C GLN A 458 42.64 -39.59 8.31
N GLY A 459 42.80 -40.71 7.62
CA GLY A 459 42.85 -42.03 8.22
C GLY A 459 44.10 -42.16 9.09
N GLY A 460 43.89 -42.23 10.40
CA GLY A 460 44.80 -42.77 11.39
C GLY A 460 44.03 -43.79 12.22
N ALA A 461 44.60 -44.98 12.35
CA ALA A 461 43.91 -46.21 12.71
C ALA A 461 43.36 -46.32 14.14
N SER A 462 42.39 -47.22 14.27
CA SER A 462 41.98 -48.02 15.44
C SER A 462 41.16 -47.35 16.56
N GLY A 463 39.94 -47.87 16.77
CA GLY A 463 39.13 -47.58 17.97
C GLY A 463 37.63 -47.77 17.76
N SER A 464 37.13 -48.97 18.05
CA SER A 464 35.73 -49.38 18.26
C SER A 464 34.77 -48.28 18.78
N GLY A 465 33.53 -48.23 18.25
CA GLY A 465 32.38 -47.76 19.04
C GLY A 465 31.23 -47.02 18.33
N SER A 466 30.22 -47.77 17.91
CA SER A 466 28.77 -47.52 18.03
C SER A 466 28.07 -46.20 17.58
N LEU A 467 27.04 -46.37 16.74
CA LEU A 467 26.08 -45.41 16.20
C LEU A 467 25.21 -44.68 17.25
N LYS A 468 25.72 -43.65 17.94
CA LYS A 468 24.89 -42.85 18.87
C LYS A 468 25.03 -41.31 18.80
N GLY A 469 25.66 -40.77 17.75
CA GLY A 469 25.94 -39.31 17.66
C GLY A 469 25.02 -38.48 16.76
N LEU A 470 24.08 -39.07 16.02
CA LEU A 470 23.32 -38.35 14.98
C LEU A 470 21.83 -38.12 15.28
N ARG A 471 21.33 -38.50 16.47
CA ARG A 471 19.92 -38.32 16.83
C ARG A 471 19.64 -37.11 17.74
N ASP A 472 20.66 -36.49 18.34
CA ASP A 472 20.47 -35.38 19.29
C ASP A 472 20.61 -33.97 18.69
N LYS A 473 20.87 -33.84 17.38
CA LYS A 473 20.98 -32.53 16.71
C LYS A 473 19.75 -32.09 15.90
N VAL A 474 18.67 -32.88 15.90
CA VAL A 474 17.43 -32.56 15.14
C VAL A 474 16.24 -32.21 16.05
N ASN A 475 16.31 -32.40 17.37
CA ASN A 475 15.20 -32.08 18.28
C ASN A 475 15.34 -30.75 19.05
N GLY A 476 16.26 -29.87 18.67
CA GLY A 476 16.57 -28.62 19.38
C GLY A 476 15.79 -27.36 18.97
N SER A 477 14.82 -27.42 18.05
CA SER A 477 14.14 -26.22 17.52
C SER A 477 12.61 -26.24 17.61
N LEU A 478 12.02 -27.19 18.33
CA LEU A 478 10.57 -27.28 18.51
C LEU A 478 10.21 -27.30 20.00
N ARG A 479 10.46 -26.19 20.70
CA ARG A 479 9.75 -25.79 21.94
C ARG A 479 10.29 -24.47 22.49
N GLN A 480 9.75 -23.35 21.99
CA GLN A 480 9.66 -22.12 22.77
C GLN A 480 8.38 -21.37 22.40
N ARG A 481 7.24 -21.90 22.88
CA ARG A 481 6.09 -21.11 23.30
C ARG A 481 5.46 -21.80 24.50
N GLY A 482 5.45 -21.10 25.62
CA GLY A 482 4.71 -21.50 26.81
C GLY A 482 5.11 -20.65 28.01
N GLY A 483 4.27 -19.67 28.37
CA GLY A 483 4.30 -19.11 29.73
C GLY A 483 3.69 -17.72 29.89
N SER A 484 2.35 -17.61 29.96
CA SER A 484 1.66 -17.01 31.12
C SER A 484 0.17 -17.37 31.06
N VAL A 485 -0.30 -18.25 31.95
CA VAL A 485 -1.07 -17.92 33.17
C VAL A 485 -2.47 -17.36 32.87
N LEU A 486 -3.49 -18.19 33.09
CA LEU A 486 -4.62 -17.92 33.99
C LEU A 486 -5.45 -19.20 34.12
N GLY A 487 -5.50 -19.72 35.34
CA GLY A 487 -6.36 -20.84 35.71
C GLY A 487 -7.78 -20.38 36.01
N CYS A 488 -8.74 -21.25 35.72
CA CYS A 488 -10.00 -21.35 36.43
C CYS A 488 -10.56 -22.75 36.16
N GLU A 489 -10.42 -23.65 37.13
CA GLU A 489 -11.16 -24.91 37.16
C GLU A 489 -12.59 -24.64 37.63
N MET A 490 -13.56 -25.15 36.87
CA MET A 490 -14.94 -25.36 37.30
C MET A 490 -15.40 -26.68 36.71
N LYS A 491 -15.50 -27.72 37.55
CA LYS A 491 -16.73 -28.52 37.80
C LYS A 491 -16.41 -29.83 38.53
N GLY A 492 -17.21 -30.14 39.55
CA GLY A 492 -17.45 -31.55 39.90
C GLY A 492 -17.95 -31.92 41.30
N SER A 493 -19.00 -31.26 41.83
CA SER A 493 -20.07 -31.90 42.63
C SER A 493 -21.20 -30.92 42.88
#